data_AF-A0A1L9BL93-F1
#
_entry.id   AF-A0A1L9BL93-F1
#
_cell.length_a   1.000
_cell.length_b   1.000
_cell.length_c   1.000
_cell.angle_alpha   90.00
_cell.angle_beta   90.00
_cell.angle_gamma   90.00
#
_symmetry.space_group_name_H-M   'P 1'
#
loop_
_entity.id
_entity.type
_entity.pdbx_description
1 polymer ?
#
loop_
_entity_poly.entity_id
_entity_poly.type
_entity_poly.pdbx_seq_one_letter_code
_entity_poly.pdbx_strand_id
1 'polypeptide(L)'
;MFQVSRPTLQRALKSGAITGEKSSAGGVELWQIDTAELARLYPLRKSEGGNLPRQDAQIGPPVDVAKTSEVSPLSDEVVRGLEGQLQAVKEELAAALAVSEERRRLLDEMVKALPRPAEPEKPRRGLWDRLRGR
;
A
#
# COMPACT_ATOMS: atom_id res chain seq x y z
N MET A 1 -0.42 3.20 -15.03
CA MET A 1 1.03 3.30 -15.30
C MET A 1 1.50 2.01 -15.99
N PHE A 2 2.41 2.06 -16.98
CA PHE A 2 2.84 0.88 -17.75
C PHE A 2 3.84 0.00 -16.98
N GLN A 3 3.83 -1.31 -17.24
CA GLN A 3 4.70 -2.30 -16.61
C GLN A 3 6.05 -2.37 -17.33
N VAL A 4 6.86 -1.32 -17.19
CA VAL A 4 8.16 -1.20 -17.84
C VAL A 4 9.15 -0.46 -16.97
N SER A 5 10.41 -0.89 -16.99
CA SER A 5 11.51 -0.28 -16.23
C SER A 5 12.21 0.84 -17.02
N ARG A 6 12.89 1.76 -16.33
CA ARG A 6 13.67 2.84 -16.98
C ARG A 6 14.77 2.30 -17.92
N PRO A 7 15.59 1.30 -17.54
CA PRO A 7 16.56 0.70 -18.46
C PRO A 7 15.92 0.09 -19.72
N THR A 8 14.75 -0.52 -19.58
CA THR A 8 14.00 -1.08 -20.71
C THR A 8 13.53 0.03 -21.66
N LEU A 9 12.98 1.13 -21.13
CA LEU A 9 12.61 2.30 -21.93
C LEU A 9 13.81 2.91 -22.65
N GLN A 10 14.95 3.04 -21.97
CA GLN A 10 16.16 3.59 -22.57
C GLN A 10 16.71 2.69 -23.69
N ARG A 11 16.64 1.36 -23.52
CA ARG A 11 17.00 0.40 -24.57
C ARG A 11 16.04 0.50 -25.77
N ALA A 12 14.74 0.61 -25.50
CA ALA A 12 13.72 0.75 -26.54
C ALA A 12 13.92 2.03 -27.37
N LEU A 13 14.20 3.16 -26.71
CA LEU A 13 14.58 4.42 -27.36
C LEU A 13 15.84 4.27 -28.22
N LYS A 14 16.91 3.67 -27.68
CA LYS A 14 18.17 3.44 -28.42
C LYS A 14 18.00 2.53 -29.63
N SER A 15 17.12 1.53 -29.53
CA SER A 15 16.82 0.60 -30.62
C SER A 15 15.82 1.15 -31.66
N GLY A 16 15.19 2.30 -31.39
CA GLY A 16 14.13 2.84 -32.24
C GLY A 16 12.79 2.11 -32.14
N ALA A 17 12.60 1.26 -31.11
CA ALA A 17 11.35 0.54 -30.88
C ALA A 17 10.23 1.47 -30.40
N ILE A 18 10.58 2.57 -29.72
CA ILE A 18 9.67 3.66 -29.36
C ILE A 18 10.31 4.98 -29.75
N THR A 19 9.47 5.93 -30.14
CA THR A 19 9.89 7.29 -30.46
C THR A 19 9.69 8.21 -29.24
N GLY A 20 10.54 9.23 -29.11
CA GLY A 20 10.45 10.20 -28.03
C GLY A 20 11.32 11.43 -28.29
N GLU A 21 10.89 12.56 -27.75
CA GLU A 21 11.59 13.83 -27.85
C GLU A 21 12.52 14.03 -26.64
N LYS A 22 13.77 14.40 -26.92
CA LYS A 22 14.76 14.71 -25.88
C LYS A 22 14.71 16.21 -25.57
N SER A 23 14.28 16.55 -24.36
CA SER A 23 14.37 17.90 -23.81
C SER A 23 15.54 17.99 -22.83
N SER A 24 16.35 19.03 -22.95
CA SER A 24 17.41 19.35 -21.98
C SER A 24 17.01 20.63 -21.27
N ALA A 25 16.65 20.52 -20.00
CA ALA A 25 16.36 21.67 -19.15
C ALA A 25 17.24 21.59 -17.90
N GLY A 26 18.08 22.60 -17.68
CA GLY A 26 18.91 22.69 -16.48
C GLY A 26 19.95 21.58 -16.31
N GLY A 27 20.45 20.99 -17.40
CA GLY A 27 21.44 19.90 -17.35
C GLY A 27 20.85 18.53 -17.05
N VAL A 28 19.52 18.43 -16.89
CA VAL A 28 18.81 17.15 -16.78
C VAL A 28 18.20 16.81 -18.13
N GLU A 29 18.51 15.62 -18.63
CA GLU A 29 17.91 15.09 -19.86
C GLU A 29 16.55 14.46 -19.54
N LEU A 30 15.48 15.03 -20.07
CA LEU A 30 14.13 14.48 -19.99
C LEU A 30 13.72 13.93 -21.35
N TRP A 31 13.18 12.72 -21.36
CA TRP A 31 12.57 12.11 -22.53
C TRP A 31 11.06 12.22 -22.44
N GLN A 32 10.45 12.85 -23.43
CA GLN A 32 9.00 12.87 -23.62
C GLN A 32 8.64 11.77 -24.60
N ILE A 33 7.86 10.79 -24.15
CA ILE A 33 7.45 9.63 -24.95
C ILE A 33 5.93 9.67 -25.00
N ASP A 34 5.36 9.52 -26.20
CA ASP A 34 3.91 9.44 -26.34
C ASP A 34 3.37 8.18 -25.66
N THR A 35 2.23 8.31 -25.02
CA THR A 35 1.52 7.21 -24.37
C THR A 35 1.09 6.12 -25.36
N ALA A 36 0.80 6.48 -26.61
CA ALA A 36 0.48 5.53 -27.67
C ALA A 36 1.65 4.58 -27.99
N GLU A 37 2.88 5.09 -28.03
CA GLU A 37 4.10 4.30 -28.22
C GLU A 37 4.30 3.29 -27.09
N LEU A 38 4.03 3.72 -25.85
CA LEU A 38 4.11 2.85 -24.69
C LEU A 38 3.02 1.78 -24.69
N ALA A 39 1.78 2.14 -25.01
CA ALA A 39 0.65 1.23 -25.05
C ALA A 39 0.77 0.16 -26.14
N ARG A 40 1.46 0.47 -27.24
CA ARG A 40 1.74 -0.50 -28.31
C ARG A 40 2.60 -1.67 -27.84
N LEU A 41 3.56 -1.42 -26.94
CA LEU A 41 4.58 -2.42 -26.58
C LEU A 41 4.45 -2.97 -25.17
N TYR A 42 3.92 -2.18 -24.24
CA TYR A 42 3.95 -2.53 -22.82
C TYR A 42 2.54 -2.64 -22.25
N PRO A 43 2.24 -3.71 -21.50
CA PRO A 43 0.96 -3.81 -20.83
C PRO A 43 0.82 -2.74 -19.74
N LEU A 44 -0.42 -2.33 -19.47
CA LEU A 44 -0.73 -1.54 -18.28
C LEU A 44 -0.41 -2.40 -17.05
N ARG A 45 0.21 -1.78 -16.03
CA ARG A 45 0.27 -2.43 -14.71
C ARG A 45 -1.16 -2.66 -14.26
N LYS A 46 -1.49 -3.91 -13.98
CA LYS A 46 -2.67 -4.23 -13.18
C LYS A 46 -2.48 -3.53 -11.85
N SER A 47 -3.43 -2.67 -11.46
CA SER A 47 -3.45 -2.16 -10.10
C SER A 47 -3.71 -3.35 -9.21
N GLU A 48 -2.66 -3.89 -8.59
CA GLU A 48 -2.85 -4.76 -7.44
C GLU A 48 -3.46 -3.86 -6.36
N GLY A 49 -4.79 -3.93 -6.23
CA GLY A 49 -5.59 -3.18 -5.28
C GLY A 49 -5.40 -3.69 -3.86
N GLY A 50 -4.17 -3.71 -3.38
CA GLY A 50 -3.82 -4.12 -2.04
C GLY A 50 -2.55 -3.41 -1.61
N ASN A 51 -2.72 -2.34 -0.83
CA ASN A 51 -1.69 -1.54 -0.18
C ASN A 51 -1.02 -0.48 -1.08
N LEU A 52 -1.52 0.75 -1.02
CA LEU A 52 -0.75 1.96 -0.73
C LEU A 52 -1.72 3.15 -0.52
N PRO A 53 -1.45 4.05 0.44
CA PRO A 53 -2.37 5.11 0.82
C PRO A 53 -2.46 6.16 -0.29
N ARG A 54 -3.70 6.54 -0.60
CA ARG A 54 -4.05 7.65 -1.48
C ARG A 54 -3.59 8.95 -0.82
N GLN A 55 -2.41 9.44 -1.17
CA GLN A 55 -2.02 10.83 -0.94
C GLN A 55 -1.65 11.48 -2.28
N ASP A 56 -2.52 12.41 -2.66
CA ASP A 56 -2.22 13.68 -3.31
C ASP A 56 -1.38 13.65 -4.60
N ALA A 57 -2.09 13.51 -5.72
CA ALA A 57 -1.72 14.16 -6.97
C ALA A 57 -3.00 14.67 -7.65
N GLN A 58 -3.46 15.85 -7.22
CA GLN A 58 -4.36 16.69 -8.00
C GLN A 58 -3.64 17.15 -9.26
N ILE A 59 -4.05 16.68 -10.44
CA ILE A 59 -3.82 17.35 -11.72
C ILE A 59 -5.06 17.15 -12.60
N GLY A 60 -5.81 18.24 -12.85
CA GLY A 60 -6.75 18.38 -13.99
C GLY A 60 -8.22 18.67 -13.64
N PRO A 61 -8.87 19.69 -14.23
CA PRO A 61 -10.32 19.89 -14.18
C PRO A 61 -11.03 18.88 -15.12
N PRO A 62 -12.37 18.71 -15.00
CA PRO A 62 -13.02 17.41 -15.09
C PRO A 62 -13.10 16.89 -16.53
N VAL A 63 -12.77 15.62 -16.72
CA VAL A 63 -13.19 14.89 -17.92
C VAL A 63 -14.70 14.69 -17.83
N ASP A 64 -15.41 15.18 -18.84
CA ASP A 64 -16.85 15.07 -19.03
C ASP A 64 -17.37 13.68 -18.67
N VAL A 65 -18.06 13.58 -17.52
CA VAL A 65 -18.80 12.39 -17.07
C VAL A 65 -20.14 12.27 -17.82
N ALA A 66 -20.20 12.76 -19.06
CA ALA A 66 -21.44 12.88 -19.83
C ALA A 66 -21.69 11.73 -20.82
N LYS A 67 -20.91 10.64 -20.78
CA LYS A 67 -21.13 9.44 -21.60
C LYS A 67 -20.91 8.12 -20.85
N THR A 68 -21.39 8.03 -19.62
CA THR A 68 -21.57 6.73 -18.94
C THR A 68 -23.04 6.57 -18.55
N SER A 69 -23.94 6.63 -19.52
CA SER A 69 -25.34 6.20 -19.36
C SER A 69 -25.67 4.98 -20.22
N GLU A 70 -24.69 4.13 -20.47
CA GLU A 70 -24.91 2.76 -20.92
C GLU A 70 -24.35 1.86 -19.82
N VAL A 71 -25.21 1.58 -18.84
CA VAL A 71 -25.00 0.48 -17.91
C VAL A 71 -25.05 -0.78 -18.75
N SER A 72 -23.91 -1.15 -19.32
CA SER A 72 -23.69 -2.50 -19.81
C SER A 72 -23.90 -3.41 -18.60
N PRO A 73 -24.92 -4.30 -18.61
CA PRO A 73 -25.12 -5.20 -17.49
C PRO A 73 -23.83 -5.99 -17.34
N LEU A 74 -23.18 -5.85 -16.17
CA LEU A 74 -22.05 -6.68 -15.80
C LEU A 74 -22.46 -8.13 -16.05
N SER A 75 -21.66 -8.88 -16.80
CA SER A 75 -22.01 -10.26 -17.10
C SER A 75 -22.19 -11.03 -15.80
N ASP A 76 -23.24 -11.87 -15.72
CA ASP A 76 -23.56 -12.65 -14.52
C ASP A 76 -22.37 -13.47 -14.00
N GLU A 77 -21.44 -13.83 -14.88
CA GLU A 77 -20.18 -14.49 -14.53
C GLU A 77 -19.24 -13.61 -13.71
N VAL A 78 -19.14 -12.32 -14.03
CA VAL A 78 -18.34 -11.35 -13.25
C VAL A 78 -18.97 -11.13 -11.89
N VAL A 79 -20.30 -10.99 -11.83
CA VAL A 79 -21.03 -10.84 -10.56
C VAL A 79 -20.82 -12.06 -9.66
N ARG A 80 -21.01 -13.27 -10.20
CA ARG A 80 -20.77 -14.53 -9.47
C ARG A 80 -19.32 -14.67 -9.02
N GLY A 81 -18.37 -14.26 -9.86
CA GLY A 81 -16.94 -14.26 -9.50
C GLY A 81 -16.64 -13.34 -8.33
N LEU A 82 -17.20 -12.12 -8.32
CA LEU A 82 -17.05 -11.15 -7.24
C LEU A 82 -17.75 -11.61 -5.95
N GLU A 83 -18.93 -12.21 -6.04
CA GLU A 83 -19.63 -12.79 -4.90
C GLU A 83 -18.84 -13.93 -4.26
N GLY A 84 -18.24 -14.81 -5.08
CA GLY A 84 -17.38 -15.88 -4.59
C GLY A 84 -16.13 -15.35 -3.86
N GLN A 85 -15.49 -14.31 -4.42
CA GLN A 85 -14.35 -13.65 -3.77
C GLN A 85 -14.75 -12.97 -2.45
N LEU A 86 -15.89 -12.28 -2.43
CA LEU A 86 -16.41 -11.68 -1.20
C LEU A 86 -16.69 -12.73 -0.13
N GLN A 87 -17.22 -13.88 -0.51
CA GLN A 87 -17.50 -14.97 0.43
C GLN A 87 -16.20 -15.55 1.00
N ALA A 88 -15.21 -15.82 0.15
CA ALA A 88 -13.90 -16.31 0.60
C ALA A 88 -13.21 -15.33 1.57
N VAL A 89 -13.24 -14.03 1.25
CA VAL A 89 -12.67 -13.00 2.13
C VAL A 89 -13.41 -12.91 3.46
N LYS A 90 -14.74 -13.03 3.46
CA LYS A 90 -15.54 -13.04 4.70
C LYS A 90 -15.21 -14.24 5.58
N GLU A 91 -15.02 -15.41 4.99
CA GLU A 91 -14.64 -16.63 5.71
C GLU A 91 -13.24 -16.52 6.32
N GLU A 92 -12.27 -16.01 5.55
CA GLU A 92 -10.91 -15.77 6.05
C GLU A 92 -10.90 -14.73 7.20
N LEU A 93 -11.69 -13.67 7.06
CA LEU A 93 -11.85 -12.66 8.10
C LEU A 93 -12.47 -13.25 9.37
N ALA A 94 -13.51 -14.08 9.24
CA ALA A 94 -14.14 -14.73 10.39
C ALA A 94 -13.14 -15.66 11.12
N ALA A 95 -12.35 -16.43 10.38
CA ALA A 95 -11.30 -17.27 10.95
C ALA A 95 -10.21 -16.45 11.67
N ALA A 96 -9.78 -15.34 11.05
CA ALA A 96 -8.78 -14.45 11.65
C ALA A 96 -9.29 -13.81 12.95
N LEU A 97 -10.57 -13.38 12.97
CA LEU A 97 -11.19 -12.82 14.18
C LEU A 97 -11.26 -13.86 15.30
N ALA A 98 -11.70 -15.10 15.01
CA ALA A 98 -11.73 -16.17 16.00
C ALA A 98 -10.35 -16.42 16.64
N VAL A 99 -9.30 -16.52 15.82
CA VAL A 99 -7.92 -16.69 16.31
C VAL A 99 -7.47 -15.50 17.15
N SER A 100 -7.84 -14.28 16.77
CA SER A 100 -7.48 -13.07 17.54
C SER A 100 -8.18 -13.02 18.90
N GLU A 101 -9.44 -13.47 18.98
CA GLU A 101 -10.19 -13.55 20.22
C GLU A 101 -9.60 -14.60 21.16
N GLU A 102 -9.22 -15.76 20.63
CA GLU A 102 -8.52 -16.81 21.41
C GLU A 102 -7.20 -16.31 21.97
N ARG A 103 -6.39 -15.64 21.12
CA ARG A 103 -5.13 -15.02 21.55
C ARG A 103 -5.36 -13.99 22.64
N ARG A 104 -6.41 -13.16 22.51
CA ARG A 104 -6.75 -12.17 23.53
C ARG A 104 -7.09 -12.83 24.86
N ARG A 105 -7.91 -13.89 24.87
CA ARG A 105 -8.26 -14.63 26.10
C ARG A 105 -7.02 -15.23 26.77
N LEU A 106 -6.15 -15.86 25.99
CA LEU A 106 -4.90 -16.44 26.49
C LEU A 106 -3.97 -15.37 27.07
N LEU A 107 -3.83 -14.22 26.40
CA LEU A 107 -3.06 -13.09 26.94
C LEU A 107 -3.67 -12.55 28.23
N ASP A 108 -5.00 -12.41 28.31
CA ASP A 108 -5.68 -11.94 29.52
C ASP A 108 -5.45 -12.91 30.70
N GLU A 109 -5.42 -14.22 30.45
CA GLU A 109 -5.10 -15.24 31.47
C GLU A 109 -3.63 -15.18 31.89
N MET A 110 -2.70 -15.05 30.93
CA MET A 110 -1.27 -14.92 31.22
C MET A 110 -0.98 -13.67 32.04
N VAL A 111 -1.58 -12.53 31.68
CA VAL A 111 -1.41 -11.26 32.41
C VAL A 111 -1.89 -11.37 33.85
N LYS A 112 -2.99 -12.09 34.10
CA LYS A 112 -3.48 -12.33 35.48
C LYS A 112 -2.55 -13.24 36.28
N ALA A 113 -1.88 -14.20 35.62
CA ALA A 113 -0.94 -15.11 36.25
C ALA A 113 0.42 -14.49 36.54
N LEU A 114 0.74 -13.31 35.97
CA LEU A 114 2.00 -12.64 36.22
C LEU A 114 2.04 -12.08 37.65
N PRO A 115 3.14 -12.32 38.40
CA PRO A 115 3.32 -11.68 39.70
C PRO A 115 3.35 -10.16 39.52
N ARG A 116 2.75 -9.44 40.48
CA ARG A 116 2.72 -7.98 40.47
C ARG A 116 4.17 -7.47 40.37
N PRO A 117 4.49 -6.54 39.46
CA PRO A 117 5.84 -6.00 39.37
C PRO A 117 6.24 -5.47 40.74
N ALA A 118 7.41 -5.89 41.23
CA ALA A 118 7.94 -5.39 42.49
C ALA A 118 7.92 -3.86 42.44
N GLU A 119 7.30 -3.23 43.43
CA GLU A 119 7.34 -1.78 43.54
C GLU A 119 8.81 -1.36 43.52
N PRO A 120 9.17 -0.28 42.79
CA PRO A 120 10.54 0.19 42.82
C PRO A 120 10.88 0.52 44.27
N GLU A 121 11.72 -0.31 44.89
CA GLU A 121 12.18 -0.08 46.25
C GLU A 121 12.71 1.35 46.29
N LYS A 122 12.10 2.19 47.15
CA LYS A 122 12.50 3.59 47.31
C LYS A 122 14.02 3.59 47.49
N PRO A 123 14.78 4.37 46.69
CA PRO A 123 16.23 4.34 46.75
C PRO A 123 16.64 4.64 48.18
N ARG A 124 17.25 3.63 48.84
CA ARG A 124 17.74 3.78 50.20
C ARG A 124 18.81 4.86 50.16
N ARG A 125 18.52 6.04 50.73
CA ARG A 125 19.45 7.17 50.80
C ARG A 125 20.81 6.65 51.28
N GLY A 126 21.81 6.77 50.44
CA GLY A 126 23.15 6.27 50.72
C GLY A 126 23.72 6.98 51.94
N LEU A 127 24.66 6.34 52.62
CA LEU A 127 25.35 6.92 53.79
C LEU A 127 25.93 8.32 53.47
N TRP A 128 26.36 8.51 52.22
CA TRP A 128 26.89 9.77 51.68
C TRP A 128 25.85 10.88 51.47
N ASP A 129 24.57 10.54 51.26
CA ASP A 129 23.49 11.53 51.20
C ASP A 129 23.13 12.01 52.62
N ARG A 130 23.22 11.13 53.61
CA ARG A 130 23.02 11.48 55.03
C ARG A 130 24.15 12.37 55.58
N LEU A 131 25.39 12.12 55.15
CA LEU A 131 26.57 12.90 55.57
C LEU A 131 26.63 14.29 54.93
N ARG A 132 25.97 14.51 53.78
CA ARG A 132 25.95 15.81 53.07
C ARG A 132 24.71 16.67 53.33
N GLY A 133 23.87 16.29 54.29
CA GLY A 133 22.79 17.15 54.81
C GLY A 133 21.82 17.66 53.74
N ARG A 134 21.26 16.76 52.92
CA ARG A 134 20.14 17.06 52.02
C ARG A 134 19.02 16.04 52.16
#